data_AF-A0A183CLP3-F1
#
_entry.id   AF-A0A183CLP3-F1
#
_cell.length_a   1.000
_cell.length_b   1.000
_cell.length_c   1.000
_cell.angle_alpha   90.00
_cell.angle_beta   90.00
_cell.angle_gamma   90.00
#
_symmetry.space_group_name_H-M   'P 1'
#
loop_
_entity.id
_entity.type
_entity.pdbx_description
1 polymer ?
#
loop_
_entity_poly.entity_id
_entity_poly.type
_entity_poly.pdbx_seq_one_letter_code
_entity_poly.pdbx_strand_id
1 'polypeptide(L)'
;MEYVHDFCFVESTYYVPFNNTVPVLGQRNKGADRLNYYQWVPFILVAMALFSQFTHYFWSFCNMLSEKDLPNILRKVCGTDDGEEQSITAGIGRHFNVVLLANANDLKPEDKKRRKSHLIRTTFARNYLAVLYLFTKLLYLLVNIVQFKFISVFLGVNKLPNWGFAVLNSFMTHGSSWEHNGLFPRVTLCDLKIRQPDEHFLDFTVQCVLVANFVSLFK
;
A
#
# COMPACT_ATOMS: atom_id res chain seq x y z
N MET A 1 -24.34 9.73 -26.68
CA MET A 1 -23.11 10.13 -25.96
C MET A 1 -22.75 9.12 -24.88
N GLU A 2 -23.71 8.52 -24.18
CA GLU A 2 -23.45 7.51 -23.14
C GLU A 2 -22.67 6.29 -23.63
N TYR A 3 -23.04 5.69 -24.78
CA TYR A 3 -22.29 4.57 -25.37
C TYR A 3 -20.80 4.88 -25.60
N VAL A 4 -20.47 6.09 -26.09
CA VAL A 4 -19.08 6.49 -26.36
C VAL A 4 -18.31 6.62 -25.05
N HIS A 5 -18.93 7.19 -24.01
CA HIS A 5 -18.33 7.31 -22.70
C HIS A 5 -18.01 5.93 -22.10
N ASP A 6 -18.99 5.02 -22.12
CA ASP A 6 -18.82 3.68 -21.54
C ASP A 6 -17.84 2.83 -22.35
N PHE A 7 -17.90 2.91 -23.67
CA PHE A 7 -16.94 2.26 -24.56
C PHE A 7 -15.52 2.74 -24.28
N CYS A 8 -15.31 4.06 -24.20
CA CYS A 8 -14.00 4.63 -23.92
C CYS A 8 -13.52 4.44 -22.47
N PHE A 9 -14.41 4.09 -21.54
CA PHE A 9 -14.02 3.73 -20.19
C PHE A 9 -13.54 2.27 -20.12
N VAL A 10 -14.19 1.37 -20.86
CA VAL A 10 -13.82 -0.05 -20.94
C VAL A 10 -12.60 -0.25 -21.84
N GLU A 11 -12.58 0.40 -23.00
CA GLU A 11 -11.43 0.40 -23.90
C GLU A 11 -10.32 1.30 -23.33
N SER A 12 -9.08 0.86 -23.50
CA SER A 12 -7.92 1.58 -23.01
C SER A 12 -7.78 2.97 -23.66
N THR A 13 -7.76 4.04 -22.86
CA THR A 13 -7.40 5.38 -23.33
C THR A 13 -5.90 5.63 -23.29
N TYR A 14 -5.43 6.64 -24.01
CA TYR A 14 -4.02 7.04 -24.00
C TYR A 14 -3.86 8.56 -23.89
N TYR A 15 -2.69 9.00 -23.44
CA TYR A 15 -2.35 10.42 -23.32
C TYR A 15 -1.36 10.85 -24.40
N VAL A 16 -1.61 12.00 -25.03
CA VAL A 16 -0.68 12.65 -25.96
C VAL A 16 -0.53 14.10 -25.54
N PRO A 17 0.70 14.61 -25.37
CA PRO A 17 0.92 16.03 -25.09
C PRO A 17 0.37 16.91 -26.21
N PHE A 18 -0.23 18.06 -25.86
CA PHE A 18 -0.83 18.99 -26.83
C PHE A 18 0.15 19.51 -27.89
N ASN A 19 1.46 19.50 -27.61
CA ASN A 19 2.49 19.93 -28.55
C ASN A 19 2.76 18.92 -29.68
N ASN A 20 2.29 17.67 -29.52
CA ASN A 20 2.52 16.60 -30.49
C ASN A 20 1.25 16.35 -31.32
N THR A 21 1.42 16.09 -32.61
CA THR A 21 0.29 15.66 -33.46
C THR A 21 -0.12 14.25 -33.08
N VAL A 22 -1.43 13.98 -33.11
CA VAL A 22 -1.97 12.65 -32.84
C VAL A 22 -1.53 11.71 -33.97
N PRO A 23 -0.70 10.68 -33.71
CA PRO A 23 -0.17 9.83 -34.76
C PRO A 23 -1.29 9.00 -35.40
N VAL A 24 -1.17 8.73 -36.70
CA VAL A 24 -2.13 7.94 -37.48
C VAL A 24 -2.27 6.54 -36.85
N LEU A 25 -3.50 6.02 -36.76
CA LEU A 25 -3.86 4.78 -36.03
C LEU A 25 -3.00 3.54 -36.36
N GLY A 26 -2.41 3.47 -37.55
CA GLY A 26 -1.55 2.37 -38.01
C GLY A 26 -0.11 2.40 -37.47
N GLN A 27 0.41 3.56 -37.04
CA GLN A 27 1.78 3.73 -36.52
C GLN A 27 1.83 3.89 -35.00
N ARG A 28 0.68 3.80 -34.32
CA ARG A 28 0.61 4.02 -32.88
C ARG A 28 1.24 2.84 -32.14
N ASN A 29 2.22 3.10 -31.28
CA ASN A 29 2.76 2.12 -30.34
C ASN A 29 1.65 1.73 -29.34
N LYS A 30 0.83 0.73 -29.71
CA LYS A 30 -0.40 0.34 -29.01
C LYS A 30 -0.22 -0.03 -27.53
N GLY A 31 1.01 -0.22 -27.04
CA GLY A 31 1.28 -0.70 -25.69
C GLY A 31 1.92 0.29 -24.71
N ALA A 32 2.51 1.41 -25.17
CA ALA A 32 3.36 2.23 -24.29
C ALA A 32 2.60 3.30 -23.47
N ASP A 33 1.49 3.83 -23.99
CA ASP A 33 0.79 4.99 -23.38
C ASP A 33 -0.65 4.69 -22.94
N ARG A 34 -1.03 3.41 -22.85
CA ARG A 34 -2.40 3.02 -22.47
C ARG A 34 -2.62 3.06 -20.96
N LEU A 35 -3.65 3.78 -20.52
CA LEU A 35 -3.98 4.07 -19.12
C LEU A 35 -4.82 2.97 -18.45
N ASN A 36 -4.47 1.70 -18.66
CA ASN A 36 -5.26 0.56 -18.15
C ASN A 36 -5.20 0.35 -16.63
N TYR A 37 -4.27 1.01 -15.95
CA TYR A 37 -4.08 0.82 -14.52
C TYR A 37 -5.30 1.27 -13.70
N TYR A 38 -6.07 2.28 -14.14
CA TYR A 38 -7.24 2.78 -13.42
C TYR A 38 -8.33 1.73 -13.19
N GLN A 39 -8.50 0.79 -14.11
CA GLN A 39 -9.46 -0.31 -13.98
C GLN A 39 -9.08 -1.26 -12.84
N TRP A 40 -7.78 -1.41 -12.57
CA TRP A 40 -7.24 -2.35 -11.57
C TRP A 40 -6.97 -1.72 -10.21
N VAL A 41 -6.90 -0.38 -10.13
CA VAL A 41 -6.63 0.36 -8.88
C VAL A 41 -7.51 -0.11 -7.71
N PRO A 42 -8.86 -0.20 -7.82
CA PRO A 42 -9.70 -0.59 -6.69
C PRO A 42 -9.39 -1.99 -6.16
N PHE A 43 -9.20 -2.97 -7.06
CA PHE A 43 -8.89 -4.34 -6.69
C PHE A 43 -7.51 -4.46 -6.03
N ILE A 44 -6.53 -3.73 -6.56
CA ILE A 44 -5.18 -3.68 -6.02
C ILE A 44 -5.17 -3.02 -4.63
N LEU A 45 -5.90 -1.93 -4.43
CA LEU A 45 -6.01 -1.27 -3.12
C LEU A 45 -6.60 -2.21 -2.06
N VAL A 46 -7.65 -2.97 -2.41
CA VAL A 46 -8.22 -4.00 -1.53
C VAL A 46 -7.19 -5.09 -1.24
N ALA A 47 -6.50 -5.60 -2.26
CA ALA A 47 -5.46 -6.61 -2.08
C ALA A 47 -4.31 -6.11 -1.18
N MET A 48 -3.88 -4.86 -1.34
CA MET A 48 -2.87 -4.25 -0.48
C MET A 48 -3.38 -4.09 0.97
N ALA A 49 -4.64 -3.70 1.17
CA ALA A 49 -5.23 -3.62 2.50
C ALA A 49 -5.26 -5.00 3.18
N LEU A 50 -5.68 -6.04 2.46
CA LEU A 50 -5.67 -7.43 2.95
C LEU A 50 -4.25 -7.92 3.28
N PHE A 51 -3.27 -7.57 2.44
CA PHE A 51 -1.88 -7.90 2.68
C PHE A 51 -1.28 -7.18 3.89
N SER A 52 -1.71 -5.94 4.16
CA SER A 52 -1.32 -5.24 5.39
C SER A 52 -1.93 -5.94 6.62
N GLN A 53 -3.21 -6.32 6.53
CA GLN A 53 -3.91 -7.02 7.60
C GLN A 53 -3.30 -8.39 7.93
N PHE A 54 -2.68 -9.06 6.95
CA PHE A 54 -1.97 -10.32 7.17
C PHE A 54 -0.94 -10.22 8.30
N THR A 55 -0.27 -9.09 8.46
CA THR A 55 0.71 -8.90 9.56
C THR A 55 0.06 -8.90 10.94
N HIS A 56 -1.14 -8.34 11.06
CA HIS A 56 -1.94 -8.37 12.29
C HIS A 56 -2.45 -9.77 12.60
N TYR A 57 -2.93 -10.49 11.58
CA TYR A 57 -3.35 -11.88 11.76
C TYR A 57 -2.18 -12.78 12.12
N PHE A 58 -1.01 -12.56 11.54
CA PHE A 58 0.21 -13.27 11.89
C PHE A 58 0.56 -13.10 13.38
N TRP A 59 0.53 -11.87 13.89
CA TRP A 59 0.72 -11.60 15.33
C TRP A 59 -0.32 -12.31 16.20
N SER A 60 -1.61 -12.20 15.85
CA SER A 60 -2.70 -12.84 16.58
C SER A 60 -2.56 -14.36 16.61
N PHE A 61 -2.19 -14.97 15.47
CA PHE A 61 -1.98 -16.40 15.35
C PHE A 61 -0.78 -16.88 16.18
N CYS A 62 0.35 -16.18 16.11
CA CYS A 62 1.51 -16.51 16.93
C CYS A 62 1.23 -16.33 18.43
N ASN A 63 0.44 -15.34 18.83
CA ASN A 63 0.01 -15.19 20.22
C ASN A 63 -0.95 -16.29 20.66
N MET A 64 -1.86 -16.72 19.79
CA MET A 64 -2.79 -17.82 20.08
C MET A 64 -2.06 -19.15 20.30
N LEU A 65 -0.98 -19.39 19.55
CA LEU A 65 -0.12 -20.56 19.73
C LEU A 65 0.78 -20.45 20.97
N SER A 66 0.98 -19.24 21.49
CA SER A 66 1.80 -19.01 22.67
C SER A 66 0.97 -19.31 23.91
N GLU A 67 1.36 -20.32 24.68
CA GLU A 67 0.74 -20.77 25.96
C GLU A 67 0.81 -19.71 27.11
N LYS A 68 1.18 -18.47 26.79
CA LYS A 68 1.32 -17.37 27.74
C LYS A 68 0.04 -16.53 27.69
N ASP A 69 -0.68 -16.43 28.81
CA ASP A 69 -1.92 -15.66 28.97
C ASP A 69 -1.71 -14.13 28.82
N LEU A 70 -1.46 -13.68 27.59
CA LEU A 70 -1.34 -12.28 27.22
C LEU A 70 -2.58 -11.44 27.61
N PRO A 71 -3.84 -11.95 27.52
CA PRO A 71 -5.03 -11.20 27.94
C PRO A 71 -5.02 -10.87 29.44
N ASN A 72 -4.54 -11.78 30.29
CA ASN A 72 -4.45 -11.56 31.74
C ASN A 72 -3.38 -10.52 32.09
N ILE A 73 -2.27 -10.50 31.34
CA ILE A 73 -1.20 -9.50 31.49
C ILE A 73 -1.68 -8.13 31.01
N LEU A 74 -2.36 -8.07 29.86
CA LEU A 74 -2.97 -6.85 29.33
C LEU A 74 -3.99 -6.26 30.31
N ARG A 75 -4.82 -7.09 30.94
CA ARG A 75 -5.78 -6.65 31.96
C ARG A 75 -5.09 -6.08 33.20
N LYS A 76 -3.95 -6.65 33.62
CA LYS A 76 -3.15 -6.12 34.74
C LYS A 76 -2.50 -4.77 34.41
N VAL A 77 -2.00 -4.58 33.20
CA VAL A 77 -1.37 -3.31 32.76
C VAL A 77 -2.40 -2.23 32.46
N CYS A 78 -3.55 -2.62 31.90
CA CYS A 78 -4.61 -1.68 31.55
C CYS A 78 -5.49 -1.31 32.75
N GLY A 79 -5.55 -2.15 33.79
CA GLY A 79 -6.28 -1.88 35.02
C GLY A 79 -5.51 -1.04 36.06
N THR A 80 -4.26 -0.67 35.78
CA THR A 80 -3.44 0.20 36.65
C THR A 80 -3.51 1.69 36.27
N ASP A 81 -4.27 2.04 35.23
CA ASP A 81 -4.17 3.34 34.55
C ASP A 81 -5.50 4.12 34.65
N ASP A 82 -5.90 4.48 35.87
CA ASP A 82 -7.11 5.29 36.12
C ASP A 82 -6.87 6.81 35.97
N GLY A 83 -5.73 7.27 35.42
CA GLY A 83 -5.45 8.72 35.48
C GLY A 83 -4.43 9.40 34.60
N GLU A 84 -3.72 8.75 33.65
CA GLU A 84 -2.64 9.43 32.92
C GLU A 84 -2.84 9.56 31.40
N GLU A 85 -2.54 10.79 30.96
CA GLU A 85 -2.86 11.48 29.72
C GLU A 85 -2.51 10.69 28.43
N GLN A 86 -3.46 10.64 27.51
CA GLN A 86 -3.36 9.96 26.20
C GLN A 86 -2.36 10.66 25.26
N SER A 87 -1.07 10.50 25.50
CA SER A 87 -0.04 10.81 24.51
C SER A 87 0.34 9.55 23.71
N ILE A 88 0.69 9.70 22.43
CA ILE A 88 1.16 8.60 21.56
C ILE A 88 2.36 7.87 22.19
N THR A 89 3.15 8.58 23.00
CA THR A 89 4.27 8.08 23.81
C THR A 89 3.81 7.09 24.88
N ALA A 90 2.65 7.32 25.51
CA ALA A 90 2.06 6.41 26.50
C ALA A 90 1.60 5.09 25.87
N GLY A 91 1.11 5.11 24.62
CA GLY A 91 0.73 3.90 23.89
C GLY A 91 1.91 2.95 23.65
N ILE A 92 3.06 3.49 23.24
CA ILE A 92 4.30 2.73 23.06
C ILE A 92 4.83 2.23 24.41
N GLY A 93 4.78 3.07 25.44
CA GLY A 93 5.15 2.72 26.81
C GLY A 93 4.33 1.54 27.35
N ARG A 94 3.01 1.52 27.11
CA ARG A 94 2.12 0.42 27.51
C ARG A 94 2.48 -0.89 26.82
N HIS A 95 2.71 -0.89 25.51
CA HIS A 95 3.12 -2.12 24.79
C HIS A 95 4.47 -2.65 25.28
N PHE A 96 5.43 -1.76 25.57
CA PHE A 96 6.73 -2.15 26.10
C PHE A 96 6.61 -2.71 27.53
N ASN A 97 5.80 -2.08 28.39
CA ASN A 97 5.52 -2.56 29.74
C ASN A 97 4.84 -3.93 29.77
N VAL A 98 3.90 -4.19 28.84
CA VAL A 98 3.27 -5.53 28.69
C VAL A 98 4.32 -6.59 28.37
N VAL A 99 5.23 -6.31 27.43
CA VAL A 99 6.30 -7.24 27.05
C VAL A 99 7.30 -7.44 28.20
N LEU A 100 7.66 -6.38 28.93
CA LEU A 100 8.55 -6.45 30.09
C LEU A 100 7.93 -7.27 31.23
N LEU A 101 6.66 -7.03 31.57
CA LEU A 101 5.97 -7.74 32.64
C LEU A 101 5.68 -9.20 32.26
N ALA A 102 5.44 -9.49 30.98
CA ALA A 102 5.33 -10.85 30.49
C ALA A 102 6.66 -11.61 30.61
N ASN A 103 7.79 -10.96 30.32
CA ASN A 103 9.12 -11.53 30.54
C ASN A 103 9.47 -11.64 32.04
N ALA A 104 8.98 -10.72 32.88
CA ALA A 104 9.24 -10.70 34.32
C ALA A 104 8.47 -11.79 35.08
N ASN A 105 7.22 -12.06 34.71
CA ASN A 105 6.42 -13.13 35.33
C ASN A 105 6.92 -14.55 34.96
N ASP A 106 7.73 -14.68 33.90
CA ASP A 106 8.44 -15.90 33.54
C ASP A 106 9.68 -16.15 34.46
N LEU A 107 10.04 -15.20 35.34
CA LEU A 107 10.97 -15.43 36.46
C LEU A 107 10.24 -16.14 37.61
N LYS A 108 9.77 -17.37 37.41
CA LYS A 108 9.70 -18.30 38.55
C LYS A 108 11.12 -18.79 38.83
N PRO A 109 11.56 -18.85 40.11
CA PRO A 109 12.91 -19.28 40.45
C PRO A 109 12.99 -20.80 40.30
N GLU A 110 13.30 -21.29 39.10
CA GLU A 110 13.72 -22.68 38.94
C GLU A 110 15.23 -22.82 39.17
N ASP A 111 15.57 -23.88 39.90
CA ASP A 111 16.79 -24.10 40.64
C ASP A 111 18.12 -23.87 39.87
N LYS A 112 19.05 -23.24 40.60
CA LYS A 112 20.44 -22.96 40.22
C LYS A 112 21.25 -24.23 39.95
N LYS A 113 21.05 -24.97 38.84
CA LYS A 113 22.04 -25.99 38.42
C LYS A 113 21.87 -26.56 37.00
N ARG A 114 22.20 -25.82 35.92
CA ARG A 114 22.89 -26.41 34.74
C ARG A 114 23.26 -25.45 33.60
N ARG A 115 24.58 -25.48 33.30
CA ARG A 115 25.25 -25.44 31.98
C ARG A 115 25.05 -24.23 31.04
N LYS A 116 26.16 -23.49 30.89
CA LYS A 116 26.44 -22.37 29.97
C LYS A 116 26.17 -22.61 28.47
N SER A 117 25.85 -23.82 28.02
CA SER A 117 25.52 -24.14 26.61
C SER A 117 24.04 -23.91 26.25
N HIS A 118 23.17 -23.74 27.25
CA HIS A 118 21.75 -23.46 27.03
C HIS A 118 21.41 -21.97 26.95
N LEU A 119 22.38 -21.07 27.15
CA LEU A 119 22.13 -19.64 27.34
C LEU A 119 21.34 -18.99 26.19
N ILE A 120 21.64 -19.36 24.94
CA ILE A 120 20.93 -18.83 23.76
C ILE A 120 19.49 -19.38 23.71
N ARG A 121 19.31 -20.69 23.90
CA ARG A 121 17.99 -21.35 23.86
C ARG A 121 17.09 -20.95 25.02
N THR A 122 17.66 -20.73 26.21
CA THR A 122 16.93 -20.27 27.40
C THR A 122 16.62 -18.79 27.33
N THR A 123 17.51 -17.96 26.76
CA THR A 123 17.23 -16.53 26.57
C THR A 123 16.16 -16.29 25.51
N PHE A 124 16.17 -17.06 24.42
CA PHE A 124 15.16 -16.96 23.36
C PHE A 124 13.77 -17.44 23.82
N ALA A 125 13.72 -18.54 24.59
CA ALA A 125 12.47 -19.01 25.20
C ALA A 125 11.92 -18.02 26.26
N ARG A 126 12.82 -17.43 27.06
CA ARG A 126 12.47 -16.45 28.10
C ARG A 126 12.03 -15.10 27.54
N ASN A 127 12.62 -14.65 26.42
CA ASN A 127 12.29 -13.39 25.75
C ASN A 127 11.40 -13.59 24.51
N TYR A 128 10.75 -14.75 24.37
CA TYR A 128 10.02 -15.14 23.17
C TYR A 128 9.00 -14.10 22.71
N LEU A 129 8.22 -13.52 23.64
CA LEU A 129 7.22 -12.49 23.35
C LEU A 129 7.86 -11.19 22.84
N ALA A 130 8.99 -10.78 23.42
CA ALA A 130 9.71 -9.58 22.98
C ALA A 130 10.30 -9.75 21.58
N VAL A 131 10.91 -10.91 21.31
CA VAL A 131 11.49 -11.23 20.00
C VAL A 131 10.39 -11.35 18.94
N LEU A 132 9.28 -12.02 19.26
CA LEU A 132 8.13 -12.15 18.38
C LEU A 132 7.51 -10.79 18.05
N TYR A 133 7.42 -9.89 19.04
CA TYR A 133 6.92 -8.53 18.84
C TYR A 133 7.84 -7.72 17.91
N LEU A 134 9.15 -7.71 18.16
CA LEU A 134 10.12 -7.03 17.29
C LEU A 134 10.11 -7.60 15.87
N PHE A 135 10.03 -8.93 15.74
CA PHE A 135 9.92 -9.61 14.46
C PHE A 135 8.65 -9.20 13.70
N THR A 136 7.51 -9.14 14.40
CA THR A 136 6.24 -8.69 13.81
C THR A 136 6.32 -7.24 13.34
N LYS A 137 6.96 -6.35 14.12
CA LYS A 137 7.18 -4.95 13.71
C LYS A 137 8.10 -4.85 12.49
N LEU A 138 9.15 -5.67 12.41
CA LEU A 138 10.02 -5.76 11.24
C LEU A 138 9.24 -6.25 10.01
N LEU A 139 8.40 -7.27 10.17
CA LEU A 139 7.54 -7.78 9.09
C LEU A 139 6.57 -6.71 8.59
N TYR A 140 5.97 -5.93 9.50
CA TYR A 140 5.12 -4.79 9.15
C TYR A 140 5.88 -3.77 8.30
N LEU A 141 7.09 -3.38 8.71
CA LEU A 141 7.93 -2.45 7.94
C LEU A 141 8.27 -3.02 6.55
N LEU A 142 8.63 -4.29 6.47
CA LEU A 142 8.94 -4.95 5.20
C LEU A 142 7.73 -4.96 4.26
N VAL A 143 6.55 -5.32 4.78
CA VAL A 143 5.29 -5.29 4.01
C VAL A 143 5.00 -3.89 3.46
N ASN A 144 5.17 -2.84 4.27
CA ASN A 144 4.99 -1.46 3.83
C ASN A 144 6.01 -1.05 2.74
N ILE A 145 7.27 -1.45 2.89
CA ILE A 145 8.31 -1.19 1.87
C ILE A 145 7.95 -1.87 0.55
N VAL A 146 7.52 -3.14 0.60
CA VAL A 146 7.09 -3.89 -0.58
C VAL A 146 5.87 -3.23 -1.24
N GLN A 147 4.86 -2.84 -0.47
CA GLN A 147 3.68 -2.14 -0.99
C GLN A 147 4.06 -0.81 -1.65
N PHE A 148 4.94 -0.02 -1.04
CA PHE A 148 5.39 1.24 -1.60
C PHE A 148 6.15 1.04 -2.93
N LYS A 149 6.99 0.01 -3.01
CA LYS A 149 7.70 -0.36 -4.26
C LYS A 149 6.75 -0.91 -5.32
N PHE A 150 5.77 -1.72 -4.93
CA PHE A 150 4.75 -2.23 -5.82
C PHE A 150 3.97 -1.10 -6.51
N ILE A 151 3.54 -0.09 -5.74
CA ILE A 151 2.88 1.10 -6.28
C ILE A 151 3.80 1.83 -7.28
N SER A 152 5.10 1.98 -6.96
CA SER A 152 6.05 2.64 -7.87
C SER A 152 6.19 1.94 -9.23
N VAL A 153 6.13 0.60 -9.24
CA VAL A 153 6.17 -0.20 -10.47
C VAL A 153 4.85 -0.09 -11.21
N PHE A 154 3.73 -0.20 -10.49
CA PHE A 154 2.39 -0.13 -11.04
C PHE A 154 2.09 1.21 -11.74
N LEU A 155 2.57 2.32 -11.18
CA LEU A 155 2.45 3.66 -11.78
C LEU A 155 3.48 3.93 -12.90
N GLY A 156 4.42 3.02 -13.16
CA GLY A 156 5.48 3.23 -14.16
C GLY A 156 6.53 4.28 -13.79
N VAL A 157 6.59 4.69 -12.51
CA VAL A 157 7.52 5.71 -11.97
C VAL A 157 8.79 5.11 -11.36
N ASN A 158 9.04 3.82 -11.62
CA ASN A 158 10.16 3.04 -11.07
C ASN A 158 11.56 3.65 -11.31
N LYS A 159 11.72 4.53 -12.31
CA LYS A 159 12.99 5.23 -12.62
C LYS A 159 13.31 6.37 -11.65
N LEU A 160 12.36 6.82 -10.83
CA LEU A 160 12.58 7.92 -9.87
C LEU A 160 12.94 7.35 -8.48
N PRO A 161 14.18 7.54 -7.98
CA PRO A 161 14.62 6.97 -6.69
C PRO A 161 13.79 7.47 -5.50
N ASN A 162 13.23 8.68 -5.61
CA ASN A 162 12.35 9.30 -4.62
C ASN A 162 11.01 9.69 -5.25
N TRP A 163 10.38 8.77 -6.00
CA TRP A 163 9.17 9.06 -6.76
C TRP A 163 8.07 9.76 -5.92
N GLY A 164 7.84 9.33 -4.68
CA GLY A 164 6.82 9.92 -3.81
C GLY A 164 7.08 11.41 -3.50
N PHE A 165 8.30 11.76 -3.11
CA PHE A 165 8.69 13.17 -2.90
C PHE A 165 8.74 13.96 -4.20
N ALA A 166 9.20 13.36 -5.29
CA ALA A 166 9.26 14.02 -6.59
C ALA A 166 7.85 14.38 -7.08
N VAL A 167 6.90 13.45 -6.92
CA VAL A 167 5.47 13.67 -7.24
C VAL A 167 4.91 14.76 -6.32
N LEU A 168 5.09 14.65 -5.00
CA LEU A 168 4.59 15.64 -4.05
C LEU A 168 5.13 17.05 -4.32
N ASN A 169 6.44 17.17 -4.55
CA ASN A 169 7.09 18.44 -4.87
C ASN A 169 6.55 19.01 -6.19
N SER A 170 6.40 18.18 -7.22
CA SER A 170 5.84 18.62 -8.51
C SER A 170 4.42 19.16 -8.39
N PHE A 171 3.60 18.55 -7.52
CA PHE A 171 2.25 19.04 -7.24
C PHE A 171 2.26 20.35 -6.44
N MET A 172 3.15 20.47 -5.46
CA MET A 172 3.20 21.63 -4.56
C MET A 172 3.78 22.88 -5.22
N THR A 173 4.81 22.74 -6.08
CA THR A 173 5.52 23.90 -6.65
C THR A 173 4.93 24.40 -7.96
N HIS A 174 4.40 23.52 -8.82
CA HIS A 174 3.94 23.90 -10.17
C HIS A 174 2.43 23.75 -10.37
N GLY A 175 1.69 23.25 -9.38
CA GLY A 175 0.39 22.66 -9.64
C GLY A 175 0.53 21.40 -10.51
N SER A 176 -0.55 20.65 -10.69
CA SER A 176 -0.52 19.35 -11.40
C SER A 176 0.10 19.47 -12.81
N SER A 177 1.37 19.06 -12.98
CA SER A 177 2.16 19.15 -14.22
C SER A 177 2.00 17.90 -15.12
N TRP A 178 0.84 17.26 -15.06
CA TRP A 178 0.49 16.07 -15.85
C TRP A 178 0.77 16.26 -17.35
N GLU A 179 0.71 17.51 -17.83
CA GLU A 179 1.00 17.87 -19.22
C GLU A 179 2.44 17.52 -19.64
N HIS A 180 3.42 17.69 -18.74
CA HIS A 180 4.83 17.46 -19.02
C HIS A 180 5.29 16.04 -18.64
N ASN A 181 4.79 15.52 -17.52
CA ASN A 181 5.25 14.24 -16.98
C ASN A 181 4.45 13.04 -17.52
N GLY A 182 3.29 13.28 -18.13
CA GLY A 182 2.37 12.22 -18.57
C GLY A 182 1.75 11.40 -17.42
N LEU A 183 2.07 11.77 -16.18
CA LEU A 183 1.56 11.14 -14.97
C LEU A 183 0.20 11.74 -14.63
N PHE A 184 -0.79 10.88 -14.48
CA PHE A 184 -2.16 11.26 -14.12
C PHE A 184 -2.75 12.35 -15.04
N PRO A 185 -2.92 12.06 -16.35
CA PRO A 185 -3.52 12.99 -17.29
C PRO A 185 -5.00 13.24 -16.96
N ARG A 186 -5.45 14.49 -17.09
CA ARG A 186 -6.86 14.85 -16.88
C ARG A 186 -7.70 14.61 -18.13
N VAL A 187 -7.04 14.67 -19.28
CA VAL A 187 -7.66 14.54 -20.59
C VAL A 187 -6.92 13.46 -21.36
N THR A 188 -7.69 12.56 -21.97
CA THR A 188 -7.19 11.38 -22.68
C THR A 188 -7.87 11.25 -24.03
N LEU A 189 -7.26 10.49 -24.92
CA LEU A 189 -7.77 10.20 -26.25
C LEU A 189 -8.22 8.74 -26.30
N CYS A 190 -9.32 8.50 -27.02
CA CYS A 190 -9.92 7.20 -27.22
C CYS A 190 -10.22 7.00 -28.71
N ASP A 191 -9.92 5.82 -29.25
CA ASP A 191 -10.23 5.47 -30.62
C ASP A 191 -11.50 4.63 -30.69
N LEU A 192 -12.51 5.14 -31.38
CA LEU A 192 -13.77 4.48 -31.66
C LEU A 192 -13.71 3.84 -33.05
N LYS A 193 -14.10 2.56 -33.12
CA LYS A 193 -14.28 1.85 -34.40
C LYS A 193 -15.75 1.56 -34.59
N ILE A 194 -16.39 2.29 -35.50
CA ILE A 194 -17.82 2.09 -35.79
C ILE A 194 -17.92 1.18 -37.02
N ARG A 195 -18.71 0.11 -36.89
CA ARG A 195 -19.02 -0.78 -38.02
C ARG A 195 -20.18 -0.18 -38.80
N GLN A 196 -19.96 0.13 -40.07
CA GLN A 196 -21.01 0.49 -41.01
C GLN A 196 -21.29 -0.69 -41.95
N PRO A 197 -22.53 -0.86 -42.45
CA PRO A 197 -22.90 -1.99 -43.30
C PRO A 197 -22.11 -2.06 -44.62
N ASP A 198 -21.70 -0.91 -45.16
CA ASP A 198 -21.26 -0.78 -46.56
C ASP A 198 -19.75 -0.47 -46.74
N GLU A 199 -18.98 -0.30 -45.65
CA GLU A 199 -17.57 0.10 -45.73
C GLU A 199 -16.68 -0.54 -44.63
N HIS A 200 -15.36 -0.51 -44.86
CA HIS A 200 -14.35 -0.86 -43.85
C HIS A 200 -14.52 0.01 -42.57
N PHE A 201 -13.95 -0.45 -41.45
CA PHE A 201 -14.03 0.25 -40.16
C PHE A 201 -13.68 1.74 -40.28
N LEU A 202 -14.61 2.61 -39.88
CA LEU A 202 -14.33 4.05 -39.75
C LEU A 202 -13.82 4.32 -38.33
N ASP A 203 -12.56 4.74 -38.26
CA ASP A 203 -11.89 5.03 -36.99
C ASP A 203 -12.04 6.52 -36.66
N PHE A 204 -12.61 6.84 -35.50
CA PHE A 204 -12.71 8.20 -34.96
C PHE A 204 -11.88 8.31 -33.68
N THR A 205 -11.13 9.39 -33.51
CA THR A 205 -10.48 9.70 -32.23
C THR A 205 -11.30 10.75 -31.50
N VAL A 206 -11.71 10.45 -30.27
CA VAL A 206 -12.46 11.37 -29.39
C VAL A 206 -11.62 11.75 -28.18
N GLN A 207 -11.86 12.96 -27.67
CA GLN A 207 -11.24 13.47 -26.47
C GLN A 207 -12.17 13.25 -25.27
N CYS A 208 -11.67 12.58 -24.24
CA CYS A 208 -12.44 12.22 -23.04
C CYS A 208 -11.77 12.77 -21.79
N VAL A 209 -12.58 13.31 -20.88
CA VAL A 209 -12.14 13.76 -19.56
C VAL A 209 -12.18 12.58 -18.60
N LEU A 210 -11.07 12.32 -17.90
CA LEU A 210 -10.96 11.20 -16.97
C LEU A 210 -11.39 11.63 -15.56
N VAL A 211 -12.67 11.49 -15.25
CA VAL A 211 -13.27 11.90 -13.97
C VAL A 211 -12.64 11.18 -12.77
N ALA A 212 -12.19 9.93 -12.95
CA ALA A 212 -11.52 9.15 -11.90
C ALA A 212 -10.27 9.85 -11.34
N ASN A 213 -9.57 10.66 -12.14
CA ASN A 213 -8.39 11.40 -11.72
C ASN A 213 -8.73 12.67 -10.92
N PHE A 214 -9.98 13.14 -11.02
CA PHE A 214 -10.50 14.32 -10.30
C PHE A 214 -10.94 14.00 -8.88
N VAL A 215 -11.36 12.76 -8.60
CA VAL A 215 -11.81 12.32 -7.26
C VAL A 215 -10.71 12.43 -6.21
N SER A 216 -9.44 12.39 -6.61
CA SER A 216 -8.27 12.64 -5.75
C SER A 216 -8.02 14.12 -5.39
N LEU A 217 -8.78 15.07 -5.96
CA LEU A 217 -8.59 16.52 -5.77
C LEU A 217 -9.66 17.19 -4.90
N PHE A 218 -10.71 16.48 -4.50
CA PHE A 218 -11.76 16.99 -3.61
C PHE A 218 -11.94 16.10 -2.38
N LYS A 219 -10.93 16.09 -1.52
CA LYS A 219 -11.08 15.89 -0.08
C LYS A 219 -9.94 16.57 0.67
#